data_AF-A0ABD3F149-F1
#
_entry.id   AF-A0ABD3F149-F1
#
_cell.length_a   1.000
_cell.length_b   1.000
_cell.length_c   1.000
_cell.angle_alpha   90.00
_cell.angle_beta   90.00
_cell.angle_gamma   90.00
#
_symmetry.space_group_name_H-M   'P 1'
#
loop_
_entity.id
_entity.type
_entity.pdbx_description
1 polymer ?
#
loop_
_entity_poly.entity_id
_entity_poly.type
_entity_poly.pdbx_seq_one_letter_code
_entity_poly.pdbx_strand_id
1 'polypeptide(L)'
;MSSSAPSDDLKASLIATYQGDMGTSEKDGMLRCMLLNTALPSELVVASHLFRRKNAFLCQNLMSFDDIDDVKNGLLLFRPLKHALGAFQVSFIYDKDSDEFRLKVLDPSLRRQRLFGKLDQHERKILLRDQTLPKQWEKKRGPRLAPGTDFDIQTTFGDIEGRSLCFMALERPNKRCLNVQARLARMTAIEEQWIQPDEFDFEDYWSDGMSVAKTIGFFFE
;
A
#
# COMPACT_ATOMS: atom_id res chain seq x y z
N MET A 1 -8.11 -15.01 -28.43
CA MET A 1 -7.93 -13.76 -27.67
C MET A 1 -7.63 -14.16 -26.24
N SER A 2 -6.40 -13.95 -25.81
CA SER A 2 -5.94 -14.34 -24.47
C SER A 2 -6.54 -13.36 -23.47
N SER A 3 -7.37 -13.85 -22.54
CA SER A 3 -7.84 -13.05 -21.41
C SER A 3 -6.67 -12.88 -20.43
N SER A 4 -6.14 -11.67 -20.32
CA SER A 4 -5.33 -11.27 -19.17
C SER A 4 -6.16 -11.48 -17.89
N ALA A 5 -5.50 -11.84 -16.79
CA ALA A 5 -6.18 -11.95 -15.51
C ALA A 5 -6.72 -10.55 -15.10
N PRO A 6 -7.90 -10.43 -14.46
CA PRO A 6 -8.49 -9.14 -14.07
C PRO A 6 -7.63 -8.24 -13.17
N SER A 7 -6.46 -8.72 -12.71
CA SER A 7 -5.50 -7.96 -11.91
C SER A 7 -4.53 -7.14 -12.76
N ASP A 8 -4.25 -7.56 -13.99
CA ASP A 8 -3.26 -6.92 -14.85
C ASP A 8 -3.81 -5.62 -15.45
N ASP A 9 -5.11 -5.60 -15.73
CA ASP A 9 -5.83 -4.45 -16.29
C ASP A 9 -5.89 -3.27 -15.29
N LEU A 10 -6.12 -3.54 -14.00
CA LEU A 10 -6.05 -2.50 -12.96
C LEU A 10 -4.64 -1.93 -12.85
N LYS A 11 -3.60 -2.78 -12.83
CA LYS A 11 -2.21 -2.33 -12.69
C LYS A 11 -1.83 -1.38 -13.83
N ALA A 12 -2.16 -1.74 -15.07
CA ALA A 12 -1.93 -0.88 -16.23
C ALA A 12 -2.65 0.48 -16.09
N SER A 13 -3.93 0.45 -15.69
CA SER A 13 -4.73 1.65 -15.49
C SER A 13 -4.18 2.57 -14.38
N LEU A 14 -3.69 1.98 -13.29
CA LEU A 14 -3.03 2.72 -12.20
C LEU A 14 -1.71 3.34 -12.65
N ILE A 15 -0.90 2.63 -13.46
CA ILE A 15 0.36 3.15 -14.01
C ILE A 15 0.09 4.39 -14.87
N ALA A 16 -0.91 4.31 -15.76
CA ALA A 16 -1.29 5.42 -16.61
C ALA A 16 -1.83 6.61 -15.79
N THR A 17 -2.74 6.35 -14.85
CA THR A 17 -3.42 7.40 -14.06
C THR A 17 -2.46 8.10 -13.09
N TYR A 18 -1.67 7.35 -12.34
CA TYR A 18 -0.81 7.90 -11.27
C TYR A 18 0.63 8.19 -11.71
N GLN A 19 0.88 8.15 -13.02
CA GLN A 19 2.22 8.31 -13.62
C GLN A 19 3.24 7.41 -12.92
N GLY A 20 2.93 6.11 -12.90
CA GLY A 20 3.71 5.10 -12.22
C GLY A 20 4.99 4.70 -12.99
N ASP A 21 5.04 4.97 -14.29
CA ASP A 21 6.20 4.71 -15.13
C ASP A 21 7.28 5.78 -14.91
N MET A 22 8.54 5.35 -14.77
CA MET A 22 9.68 6.22 -14.54
C MET A 22 10.44 6.56 -15.85
N GLY A 23 9.96 6.09 -17.01
CA GLY A 23 10.02 6.75 -18.32
C GLY A 23 11.40 7.15 -18.88
N THR A 24 12.49 6.60 -18.35
CA THR A 24 13.86 6.90 -18.79
C THR A 24 14.52 5.61 -19.25
N SER A 25 15.42 5.67 -20.25
CA SER A 25 16.13 4.49 -20.76
C SER A 25 16.91 3.73 -19.69
N GLU A 26 17.31 4.40 -18.60
CA GLU A 26 17.98 3.80 -17.44
C GLU A 26 17.01 3.10 -16.45
N LYS A 27 15.72 3.43 -16.51
CA LYS A 27 14.65 2.90 -15.64
C LYS A 27 13.59 2.10 -16.41
N ASP A 28 13.93 1.62 -17.60
CA ASP A 28 13.06 0.71 -18.34
C ASP A 28 12.74 -0.53 -17.49
N GLY A 29 11.47 -0.94 -17.49
CA GLY A 29 10.96 -2.00 -16.61
C GLY A 29 10.85 -1.65 -15.11
N MET A 30 10.97 -0.37 -14.73
CA MET A 30 10.83 0.08 -13.33
C MET A 30 9.54 0.87 -13.12
N LEU A 31 8.88 0.64 -11.98
CA LEU A 31 7.68 1.35 -11.56
C LEU A 31 7.88 2.06 -10.22
N ARG A 32 7.19 3.18 -10.04
CA ARG A 32 7.18 3.94 -8.80
C ARG A 32 6.24 3.31 -7.79
N CYS A 33 6.74 3.02 -6.59
CA CYS A 33 5.87 2.74 -5.44
C CYS A 33 5.34 4.06 -4.87
N MET A 34 4.01 4.21 -4.75
CA MET A 34 3.38 5.45 -4.32
C MET A 34 3.71 5.84 -2.87
N LEU A 35 4.04 4.88 -2.00
CA LEU A 35 4.43 5.19 -0.61
C LEU A 35 5.92 5.46 -0.46
N LEU A 36 6.77 4.65 -1.09
CA LEU A 36 8.23 4.81 -0.96
C LEU A 36 8.76 5.94 -1.84
N ASN A 37 7.97 6.37 -2.83
CA ASN A 37 8.35 7.31 -3.87
C ASN A 37 9.69 6.94 -4.54
N THR A 38 9.90 5.65 -4.80
CA THR A 38 11.13 5.12 -5.39
C THR A 38 10.80 4.18 -6.54
N ALA A 39 11.71 4.14 -7.51
CA ALA A 39 11.63 3.23 -8.66
C ALA A 39 12.09 1.83 -8.25
N LEU A 40 11.25 0.83 -8.50
CA LEU A 40 11.49 -0.57 -8.20
C LEU A 40 11.18 -1.41 -9.44
N PRO A 41 11.75 -2.62 -9.60
CA PRO A 41 11.38 -3.52 -10.69
C PRO A 41 9.86 -3.69 -10.77
N SER A 42 9.31 -3.60 -11.98
CA SER A 42 7.87 -3.57 -12.21
C SER A 42 7.15 -4.77 -11.59
N GLU A 43 7.80 -5.93 -11.52
CA GLU A 43 7.33 -7.19 -10.98
C GLU A 43 7.09 -7.11 -9.45
N LEU A 44 7.81 -6.21 -8.78
CA LEU A 44 7.74 -5.98 -7.34
C LEU A 44 6.80 -4.84 -6.95
N VAL A 45 6.34 -4.05 -7.91
CA VAL A 45 5.29 -3.05 -7.71
C VAL A 45 3.96 -3.62 -8.21
N VAL A 46 3.00 -3.73 -7.31
CA VAL A 46 1.71 -4.39 -7.58
C VAL A 46 0.55 -3.43 -7.36
N ALA A 47 -0.51 -3.66 -8.10
CA ALA A 47 -1.79 -3.04 -7.80
C ALA A 47 -2.32 -3.61 -6.47
N SER A 48 -2.68 -2.71 -5.56
CA SER A 48 -3.33 -3.03 -4.30
C SER A 48 -4.70 -2.38 -4.28
N HIS A 49 -5.75 -3.20 -4.34
CA HIS A 49 -7.10 -2.74 -4.03
C HIS A 49 -7.18 -2.26 -2.59
N LEU A 50 -7.83 -1.12 -2.38
CA LEU A 50 -8.16 -0.56 -1.08
C LEU A 50 -9.42 -1.23 -0.54
N PHE A 51 -10.46 -1.26 -1.38
CA PHE A 51 -11.67 -2.02 -1.16
C PHE A 51 -11.55 -3.39 -1.82
N ARG A 52 -11.61 -4.45 -1.01
CA ARG A 52 -11.28 -5.80 -1.46
C ARG A 52 -12.31 -6.33 -2.45
N ARG A 53 -11.85 -7.05 -3.47
CA ARG A 53 -12.71 -7.67 -4.50
C ARG A 53 -13.77 -8.62 -3.96
N LYS A 54 -13.53 -9.29 -2.82
CA LYS A 54 -14.55 -10.10 -2.14
C LYS A 54 -15.79 -9.29 -1.69
N ASN A 55 -15.65 -7.98 -1.57
CA ASN A 55 -16.72 -7.06 -1.16
C ASN A 55 -17.32 -6.33 -2.37
N ALA A 56 -17.08 -6.78 -3.61
CA ALA A 56 -17.52 -6.08 -4.83
C ALA A 56 -19.03 -5.78 -4.85
N PHE A 57 -19.84 -6.66 -4.26
CA PHE A 57 -21.30 -6.49 -4.12
C PHE A 57 -21.72 -5.24 -3.31
N LEU A 58 -20.80 -4.62 -2.56
CA LEU A 58 -21.03 -3.42 -1.77
C LEU A 58 -20.51 -2.13 -2.45
N CYS A 59 -19.84 -2.21 -3.61
CA CYS A 59 -19.17 -1.06 -4.22
C CYS A 59 -20.14 0.08 -4.55
N GLN A 60 -21.26 -0.25 -5.20
CA GLN A 60 -22.24 0.76 -5.59
C GLN A 60 -22.86 1.44 -4.35
N ASN A 61 -23.23 0.64 -3.35
CA ASN A 61 -23.92 1.12 -2.15
C ASN A 61 -23.02 1.94 -1.21
N LEU A 62 -21.74 1.59 -1.10
CA LEU A 62 -20.83 2.20 -0.12
C LEU A 62 -19.80 3.13 -0.74
N MET A 63 -19.28 2.79 -1.91
CA MET A 63 -18.10 3.45 -2.48
C MET A 63 -18.43 4.38 -3.66
N SER A 64 -19.68 4.34 -4.15
CA SER A 64 -20.17 5.14 -5.29
C SER A 64 -19.36 4.93 -6.58
N PHE A 65 -18.88 3.71 -6.80
CA PHE A 65 -18.40 3.22 -8.08
C PHE A 65 -18.94 1.82 -8.34
N ASP A 66 -19.11 1.49 -9.62
CA ASP A 66 -19.68 0.21 -10.06
C ASP A 66 -18.60 -0.83 -10.36
N ASP A 67 -17.37 -0.38 -10.68
CA ASP A 67 -16.26 -1.25 -11.02
C ASP A 67 -15.25 -1.36 -9.86
N ILE A 68 -15.08 -2.57 -9.35
CA ILE A 68 -14.08 -2.88 -8.32
C ILE A 68 -12.64 -2.57 -8.78
N ASP A 69 -12.41 -2.58 -10.09
CA ASP A 69 -11.12 -2.28 -10.72
C ASP A 69 -11.01 -0.80 -11.15
N ASP A 70 -11.85 0.08 -10.60
CA ASP A 70 -11.68 1.53 -10.71
C ASP A 70 -10.32 1.97 -10.12
N VAL A 71 -9.60 2.83 -10.84
CA VAL A 71 -8.27 3.35 -10.43
C VAL A 71 -8.31 4.10 -9.10
N LYS A 72 -9.47 4.64 -8.71
CA LYS A 72 -9.69 5.27 -7.40
C LYS A 72 -9.75 4.24 -6.27
N ASN A 73 -9.96 2.96 -6.57
CA ASN A 73 -9.90 1.87 -5.61
C ASN A 73 -8.50 1.23 -5.51
N GLY A 74 -7.49 1.75 -6.21
CA GLY A 74 -6.18 1.12 -6.28
C GLY A 74 -5.01 2.01 -5.87
N LEU A 75 -3.93 1.36 -5.44
CA LEU A 75 -2.60 1.95 -5.24
C LEU A 75 -1.52 1.09 -5.90
N LEU A 76 -0.45 1.72 -6.38
CA LEU A 76 0.78 1.02 -6.79
C LEU A 76 1.73 0.92 -5.59
N LEU A 77 1.84 -0.28 -5.02
CA LEU A 77 2.61 -0.54 -3.81
C LEU A 77 3.70 -1.59 -4.05
N PHE A 78 4.82 -1.41 -3.37
CA PHE A 78 5.82 -2.47 -3.24
C PHE A 78 5.19 -3.67 -2.53
N ARG A 79 5.45 -4.89 -3.01
CA ARG A 79 4.80 -6.11 -2.53
C ARG A 79 4.72 -6.26 -1.00
N PRO A 80 5.80 -6.06 -0.21
CA PRO A 80 5.72 -6.09 1.25
C PRO A 80 4.65 -5.17 1.84
N LEU A 81 4.47 -3.98 1.27
CA LEU A 81 3.48 -3.00 1.71
C LEU A 81 2.07 -3.45 1.33
N LYS A 82 1.88 -3.97 0.11
CA LYS A 82 0.59 -4.54 -0.32
C LYS A 82 0.17 -5.69 0.59
N HIS A 83 1.10 -6.56 0.98
CA HIS A 83 0.83 -7.66 1.90
C HIS A 83 0.45 -7.16 3.29
N ALA A 84 1.21 -6.22 3.85
CA ALA A 84 0.90 -5.64 5.16
C ALA A 84 -0.45 -4.92 5.19
N LEU A 85 -0.79 -4.18 4.12
CA LEU A 85 -2.08 -3.49 3.98
C LEU A 85 -3.24 -4.49 3.88
N GLY A 86 -3.05 -5.56 3.10
CA GLY A 86 -4.02 -6.65 2.96
C GLY A 86 -4.15 -7.54 4.21
N ALA A 87 -3.15 -7.54 5.08
CA ALA A 87 -3.20 -8.19 6.39
C ALA A 87 -3.68 -7.25 7.51
N PHE A 88 -4.07 -6.02 7.18
CA PHE A 88 -4.48 -5.00 8.14
C PHE A 88 -3.43 -4.63 9.20
N GLN A 89 -2.16 -4.97 8.97
CA GLN A 89 -1.04 -4.63 9.85
C GLN A 89 -0.60 -3.17 9.70
N VAL A 90 -0.97 -2.54 8.58
CA VAL A 90 -0.76 -1.13 8.31
C VAL A 90 -2.03 -0.53 7.69
N SER A 91 -2.13 0.79 7.76
CA SER A 91 -3.19 1.56 7.09
C SER A 91 -2.70 2.97 6.71
N PHE A 92 -3.52 3.72 5.98
CA PHE A 92 -3.27 5.13 5.66
C PHE A 92 -4.32 6.01 6.34
N ILE A 93 -3.87 6.98 7.12
CA ILE A 93 -4.75 7.95 7.80
C ILE A 93 -4.66 9.28 7.11
N TYR A 94 -5.81 9.92 6.94
CA TYR A 94 -5.89 11.26 6.40
C TYR A 94 -5.52 12.29 7.48
N ASP A 95 -4.49 13.06 7.18
CA ASP A 95 -4.08 14.23 7.96
C ASP A 95 -4.66 15.48 7.28
N LYS A 96 -5.60 16.14 7.97
CA LYS A 96 -6.31 17.32 7.45
C LYS A 96 -5.42 18.55 7.34
N ASP A 97 -4.42 18.68 8.22
CA ASP A 97 -3.55 19.85 8.27
C ASP A 97 -2.59 19.87 7.08
N SER A 98 -2.12 18.68 6.67
CA SER A 98 -1.23 18.52 5.52
C SER A 98 -1.96 18.12 4.22
N ASP A 99 -3.25 17.78 4.29
CA ASP A 99 -4.03 17.17 3.18
C ASP A 99 -3.38 15.89 2.62
N GLU A 100 -2.80 15.07 3.49
CA GLU A 100 -2.03 13.88 3.10
C GLU A 100 -2.59 12.59 3.70
N PHE A 101 -2.38 11.48 3.00
CA PHE A 101 -2.60 10.14 3.54
C PHE A 101 -1.29 9.57 4.06
N ARG A 102 -1.16 9.43 5.39
CA ARG A 102 0.07 9.00 6.07
C ARG A 102 -0.02 7.57 6.54
N LEU A 103 1.05 6.81 6.32
CA LEU A 103 1.13 5.41 6.76
C LEU A 103 1.08 5.34 8.29
N LYS A 104 0.22 4.48 8.82
CA LYS A 104 0.27 3.99 10.19
C LYS A 104 0.66 2.52 10.21
N VAL A 105 1.62 2.18 11.08
CA VAL A 105 1.88 0.79 11.48
C VAL A 105 1.03 0.45 12.70
N LEU A 106 0.16 -0.55 12.56
CA LEU A 106 -0.77 -0.98 13.62
C LEU A 106 -0.19 -2.15 14.41
N ASP A 107 0.39 -3.14 13.73
CA ASP A 107 1.10 -4.26 14.36
C ASP A 107 2.49 -3.80 14.83
N PRO A 108 2.76 -3.66 16.14
CA PRO A 108 4.03 -3.15 16.64
C PRO A 108 5.21 -4.06 16.30
N SER A 109 4.96 -5.36 16.08
CA SER A 109 5.98 -6.34 15.71
C SER A 109 6.60 -6.04 14.35
N LEU A 110 5.87 -5.34 13.45
CA LEU A 110 6.35 -4.98 12.12
C LEU A 110 7.42 -3.90 12.14
N ARG A 111 7.41 -3.01 13.13
CA ARG A 111 8.25 -1.79 13.13
C ARG A 111 9.74 -2.07 12.90
N ARG A 112 10.25 -3.17 13.46
CA ARG A 112 11.68 -3.56 13.33
C ARG A 112 11.96 -4.47 12.13
N GLN A 113 10.93 -4.88 11.40
CA GLN A 113 11.06 -5.78 10.27
C GLN A 113 11.39 -4.97 9.02
N ARG A 114 12.39 -5.45 8.27
CA ARG A 114 12.79 -4.85 6.99
C ARG A 114 11.78 -5.20 5.92
N LEU A 115 11.45 -4.24 5.05
CA LEU A 115 10.63 -4.49 3.87
C LEU A 115 11.27 -5.57 2.98
N PHE A 116 12.59 -5.49 2.78
CA PHE A 116 13.35 -6.51 2.05
C PHE A 116 13.23 -7.91 2.66
N GLY A 117 13.14 -8.00 4.00
CA GLY A 117 12.99 -9.27 4.71
C GLY A 117 11.64 -9.96 4.45
N LYS A 118 10.64 -9.22 3.97
CA LYS A 118 9.31 -9.74 3.62
C LYS A 118 9.22 -10.30 2.21
N LEU A 119 10.20 -10.05 1.36
CA LEU A 119 10.27 -10.65 0.04
C LEU A 119 10.66 -12.13 0.13
N ASP A 120 10.12 -12.95 -0.76
CA ASP A 120 10.56 -14.33 -0.94
C ASP A 120 11.93 -14.41 -1.67
N GLN A 121 12.47 -15.62 -1.84
CA GLN A 121 13.77 -15.79 -2.48
C GLN A 121 13.80 -15.32 -3.94
N HIS A 122 12.71 -15.50 -4.68
CA HIS A 122 12.61 -15.10 -6.08
C HIS A 122 12.51 -13.57 -6.20
N GLU A 123 11.64 -12.96 -5.42
CA GLU A 123 11.46 -11.51 -5.36
C GLU A 123 12.75 -10.78 -4.93
N ARG A 124 13.51 -11.36 -4.00
CA ARG A 124 14.83 -10.84 -3.62
C ARG A 124 15.81 -10.88 -4.79
N LYS A 125 15.82 -11.94 -5.60
CA LYS A 125 16.68 -12.03 -6.80
C LYS A 125 16.31 -10.96 -7.82
N ILE A 126 15.02 -10.72 -8.04
CA ILE A 126 14.54 -9.63 -8.91
C ILE A 126 15.07 -8.28 -8.40
N LEU A 127 14.87 -7.96 -7.12
CA LEU A 127 15.29 -6.67 -6.57
C LEU A 127 16.82 -6.49 -6.64
N LEU A 128 17.57 -7.56 -6.39
CA LEU A 128 19.03 -7.53 -6.39
C LEU A 128 19.63 -7.69 -7.80
N ARG A 129 18.82 -7.90 -8.85
CA ARG A 129 19.29 -8.20 -10.21
C ARG A 129 20.33 -9.33 -10.21
N ASP A 130 20.00 -10.42 -9.52
CA ASP A 130 20.84 -11.61 -9.28
C ASP A 130 22.17 -11.36 -8.55
N GLN A 131 22.42 -10.15 -8.04
CA GLN A 131 23.59 -9.87 -7.23
C GLN A 131 23.48 -10.52 -5.85
N THR A 132 24.60 -11.03 -5.33
CA THR A 132 24.64 -11.62 -4.00
C THR A 132 24.93 -10.56 -2.93
N LEU A 133 24.19 -10.63 -1.83
CA LEU A 133 24.47 -9.76 -0.69
C LEU A 133 25.73 -10.24 0.04
N PRO A 134 26.59 -9.32 0.50
CA PRO A 134 27.73 -9.68 1.33
C PRO A 134 27.30 -10.45 2.59
N LYS A 135 28.17 -11.33 3.10
CA LYS A 135 27.96 -11.96 4.41
C LYS A 135 27.70 -10.88 5.47
N GLN A 136 26.73 -11.13 6.36
CA GLN A 136 26.35 -10.24 7.45
C GLN A 136 25.91 -8.82 7.00
N TRP A 137 25.35 -8.68 5.80
CA TRP A 137 24.84 -7.40 5.29
C TRP A 137 23.87 -6.71 6.26
N GLU A 138 23.11 -7.48 7.03
CA GLU A 138 22.16 -7.00 8.05
C GLU A 138 22.81 -6.30 9.25
N LYS A 139 24.09 -6.59 9.52
CA LYS A 139 24.84 -6.05 10.67
C LYS A 139 25.64 -4.80 10.30
N LYS A 140 25.82 -4.53 9.00
CA LYS A 140 26.58 -3.38 8.55
C LYS A 140 25.75 -2.11 8.73
N ARG A 141 26.38 -1.08 9.31
CA ARG A 141 25.79 0.27 9.43
C ARG A 141 25.82 0.97 8.06
N GLY A 142 24.83 1.84 7.85
CA GLY A 142 24.71 2.69 6.67
C GLY A 142 23.76 2.13 5.61
N PRO A 143 23.33 2.98 4.66
CA PRO A 143 22.37 2.61 3.63
C PRO A 143 22.94 1.56 2.69
N ARG A 144 22.09 0.65 2.24
CA ARG A 144 22.41 -0.38 1.24
C ARG A 144 21.36 -0.35 0.15
N LEU A 145 21.61 0.50 -0.85
CA LEU A 145 20.71 0.67 -1.97
C LEU A 145 20.65 -0.60 -2.82
N ALA A 146 19.44 -0.98 -3.23
CA ALA A 146 19.24 -2.04 -4.21
C ALA A 146 19.73 -1.57 -5.60
N PRO A 147 20.36 -2.45 -6.39
CA PRO A 147 20.97 -2.07 -7.67
C PRO A 147 20.00 -1.39 -8.64
N GLY A 148 20.38 -0.21 -9.14
CA GLY A 148 19.56 0.57 -10.08
C GLY A 148 18.34 1.25 -9.43
N THR A 149 18.32 1.37 -8.09
CA THR A 149 17.22 1.99 -7.34
C THR A 149 17.77 2.88 -6.23
N ASP A 150 16.93 3.77 -5.71
CA ASP A 150 17.20 4.54 -4.49
C ASP A 150 16.64 3.85 -3.23
N PHE A 151 16.21 2.58 -3.35
CA PHE A 151 15.62 1.83 -2.25
C PHE A 151 16.69 1.22 -1.36
N ASP A 152 16.77 1.67 -0.11
CA ASP A 152 17.63 1.06 0.91
C ASP A 152 17.01 -0.24 1.45
N ILE A 153 17.68 -1.38 1.25
CA ILE A 153 17.20 -2.69 1.73
C ILE A 153 17.21 -2.82 3.27
N GLN A 154 17.84 -1.88 3.98
CA GLN A 154 17.74 -1.79 5.44
C GLN A 154 16.43 -1.16 5.91
N THR A 155 15.66 -0.51 5.03
CA THR A 155 14.41 0.18 5.37
C THR A 155 13.43 -0.76 6.07
N THR A 156 13.00 -0.37 7.25
CA THR A 156 11.98 -1.06 8.06
C THR A 156 10.60 -0.43 7.90
N PHE A 157 9.56 -1.12 8.39
CA PHE A 157 8.23 -0.51 8.50
C PHE A 157 8.22 0.70 9.45
N GLY A 158 9.07 0.71 10.48
CA GLY A 158 9.20 1.84 11.40
C GLY A 158 9.78 3.09 10.71
N ASP A 159 10.75 2.92 9.81
CA ASP A 159 11.39 4.03 9.07
C ASP A 159 10.45 4.73 8.07
N ILE A 160 9.30 4.10 7.79
CA ILE A 160 8.27 4.62 6.88
C ILE A 160 6.96 4.98 7.60
N GLU A 161 6.87 4.77 8.92
CA GLU A 161 5.72 5.23 9.70
C GLU A 161 5.59 6.76 9.58
N GLY A 162 4.39 7.25 9.31
CA GLY A 162 4.10 8.66 9.08
C GLY A 162 4.39 9.19 7.68
N ARG A 163 5.04 8.43 6.79
CA ARG A 163 5.26 8.88 5.40
C ARG A 163 3.95 9.03 4.64
N SER A 164 3.84 10.08 3.83
CA SER A 164 2.69 10.33 2.99
C SER A 164 2.71 9.53 1.68
N LEU A 165 1.52 9.16 1.19
CA LEU A 165 1.35 8.69 -0.18
C LEU A 165 1.70 9.82 -1.15
N CYS A 166 2.56 9.51 -2.12
CA CYS A 166 3.03 10.44 -3.12
C CYS A 166 2.27 10.26 -4.45
N PHE A 167 1.61 11.33 -4.88
CA PHE A 167 0.85 11.40 -6.13
C PHE A 167 1.52 12.38 -7.09
N MET A 168 1.85 11.92 -8.30
CA MET A 168 2.42 12.77 -9.36
C MET A 168 1.34 13.43 -10.22
N ALA A 169 0.15 12.83 -10.25
CA ALA A 169 -1.02 13.33 -10.96
C ALA A 169 -1.97 14.09 -10.01
N LEU A 170 -3.05 14.69 -10.52
CA LEU A 170 -4.08 15.35 -9.70
C LEU A 170 -5.10 14.35 -9.15
N GLU A 171 -5.24 13.22 -9.81
CA GLU A 171 -6.11 12.12 -9.44
C GLU A 171 -5.72 11.57 -8.07
N ARG A 172 -6.72 11.18 -7.29
CA ARG A 172 -6.55 10.63 -5.94
C ARG A 172 -7.40 9.37 -5.79
N PRO A 173 -6.95 8.41 -4.96
CA PRO A 173 -7.80 7.32 -4.53
C PRO A 173 -9.05 7.85 -3.82
N ASN A 174 -10.12 7.07 -3.87
CA ASN A 174 -11.36 7.39 -3.19
C ASN A 174 -11.13 7.37 -1.68
N LYS A 175 -11.35 8.53 -1.02
CA LYS A 175 -11.18 8.69 0.42
C LYS A 175 -11.99 7.66 1.22
N ARG A 176 -13.15 7.22 0.70
CA ARG A 176 -14.01 6.20 1.34
C ARG A 176 -13.34 4.83 1.41
N CYS A 177 -12.66 4.41 0.34
CA CYS A 177 -11.96 3.13 0.33
C CYS A 177 -10.82 3.13 1.35
N LEU A 178 -10.06 4.22 1.43
CA LEU A 178 -9.00 4.40 2.43
C LEU A 178 -9.59 4.38 3.84
N ASN A 179 -10.72 5.07 4.06
CA ASN A 179 -11.37 5.13 5.37
C ASN A 179 -11.84 3.75 5.84
N VAL A 180 -12.58 3.01 4.99
CA VAL A 180 -13.03 1.66 5.33
C VAL A 180 -11.86 0.72 5.55
N GLN A 181 -10.80 0.79 4.73
CA GLN A 181 -9.59 0.00 4.97
C GLN A 181 -8.99 0.33 6.34
N ALA A 182 -8.92 1.61 6.72
CA ALA A 182 -8.39 2.05 8.00
C ALA A 182 -9.24 1.64 9.20
N ARG A 183 -10.58 1.72 9.08
CA ARG A 183 -11.50 1.29 10.12
C ARG A 183 -11.44 -0.21 10.35
N LEU A 184 -11.46 -1.00 9.28
CA LEU A 184 -11.30 -2.45 9.37
C LEU A 184 -9.93 -2.80 9.96
N ALA A 185 -8.87 -2.11 9.55
CA ALA A 185 -7.54 -2.35 10.08
C ALA A 185 -7.45 -2.04 11.58
N ARG A 186 -8.07 -0.95 12.03
CA ARG A 186 -8.17 -0.60 13.44
C ARG A 186 -8.95 -1.64 14.24
N MET A 187 -10.09 -2.10 13.74
CA MET A 187 -10.87 -3.16 14.39
C MET A 187 -10.05 -4.43 14.58
N THR A 188 -9.40 -4.90 13.51
CA THR A 188 -8.50 -6.06 13.57
C THR A 188 -7.35 -5.81 14.56
N ALA A 189 -6.75 -4.62 14.58
CA ALA A 189 -5.67 -4.32 15.51
C ALA A 189 -6.11 -4.32 16.98
N ILE A 190 -7.36 -3.94 17.29
CA ILE A 190 -7.93 -4.05 18.63
C ILE A 190 -8.20 -5.51 18.99
N GLU A 191 -8.81 -6.28 18.08
CA GLU A 191 -9.09 -7.71 18.26
C GLU A 191 -7.80 -8.52 18.51
N GLU A 192 -6.74 -8.21 17.76
CA GLU A 192 -5.42 -8.82 17.88
C GLU A 192 -4.58 -8.22 19.04
N GLN A 193 -5.13 -7.28 19.81
CA GLN A 193 -4.47 -6.60 20.94
C GLN A 193 -3.17 -5.89 20.57
N TRP A 194 -3.04 -5.45 19.32
CA TRP A 194 -1.91 -4.66 18.82
C TRP A 194 -1.98 -3.21 19.30
N ILE A 195 -3.19 -2.69 19.51
CA ILE A 195 -3.49 -1.36 20.04
C ILE A 195 -4.62 -1.44 21.07
N GLN A 196 -4.74 -0.43 21.93
CA GLN A 196 -5.89 -0.30 22.83
C GLN A 196 -7.12 0.31 22.12
N PRO A 197 -8.36 0.09 22.61
CA PRO A 197 -9.57 0.64 22.00
C PRO A 197 -9.67 2.16 21.97
N ASP A 198 -8.97 2.86 22.86
CA ASP A 198 -8.86 4.32 22.93
C ASP A 198 -7.64 4.86 22.17
N GLU A 199 -6.71 3.98 21.80
CA GLU A 199 -5.60 4.35 20.95
C GLU A 199 -6.03 4.51 19.49
N PHE A 200 -5.37 5.43 18.80
CA PHE A 200 -5.48 5.59 17.36
C PHE A 200 -6.94 5.78 16.88
N ASP A 201 -7.71 6.58 17.63
CA ASP A 201 -8.94 7.12 17.10
C ASP A 201 -8.60 8.26 16.13
N PHE A 202 -9.19 8.22 14.94
CA PHE A 202 -8.95 9.18 13.88
C PHE A 202 -10.28 9.67 13.34
N GLU A 203 -10.28 10.94 12.92
CA GLU A 203 -11.49 11.58 12.41
C GLU A 203 -12.00 10.84 11.17
N ASP A 204 -13.32 10.85 11.03
CA ASP A 204 -13.93 10.35 9.82
C ASP A 204 -13.60 11.30 8.65
N TYR A 205 -13.12 10.71 7.56
CA TYR A 205 -12.89 11.37 6.28
C TYR A 205 -13.78 10.78 5.17
N TRP A 206 -14.91 10.20 5.58
CA TRP A 206 -16.06 9.85 4.74
C TRP A 206 -16.91 11.09 4.47
N SER A 207 -17.15 11.42 3.20
CA SER A 207 -17.73 12.72 2.80
C SER A 207 -19.26 12.82 2.79
N ASP A 208 -20.00 11.70 2.91
CA ASP A 208 -21.42 11.65 2.51
C ASP A 208 -22.42 11.39 3.66
N GLY A 209 -22.02 11.56 4.92
CA GLY A 209 -22.97 11.58 6.05
C GLY A 209 -23.59 10.22 6.46
N MET A 210 -23.17 9.11 5.86
CA MET A 210 -23.49 7.76 6.39
C MET A 210 -22.58 7.48 7.60
N SER A 211 -23.14 7.03 8.72
CA SER A 211 -22.34 6.76 9.91
C SER A 211 -21.42 5.56 9.73
N VAL A 212 -20.19 5.66 10.24
CA VAL A 212 -19.17 4.59 10.23
C VAL A 212 -19.74 3.26 10.74
N ALA A 213 -20.54 3.29 11.81
CA ALA A 213 -21.17 2.09 12.37
C ALA A 213 -22.09 1.38 11.37
N LYS A 214 -22.86 2.13 10.59
CA LYS A 214 -23.74 1.58 9.55
C LYS A 214 -22.93 0.96 8.41
N THR A 215 -21.85 1.62 8.00
CA THR A 215 -20.95 1.12 6.95
C THR A 215 -20.23 -0.16 7.36
N ILE A 216 -19.75 -0.22 8.61
CA ILE A 216 -19.08 -1.40 9.16
C ILE A 216 -20.06 -2.57 9.29
N GLY A 217 -21.31 -2.31 9.70
CA GLY A 217 -22.36 -3.33 9.80
C GLY A 217 -22.51 -4.20 8.56
N PHE A 218 -22.41 -3.62 7.36
CA PHE A 218 -22.50 -4.37 6.09
C PHE A 218 -21.39 -5.41 5.87
N PHE A 219 -20.30 -5.40 6.64
CA PHE A 219 -19.24 -6.41 6.56
C PHE A 219 -19.43 -7.58 7.53
N PHE A 220 -20.34 -7.46 8.49
CA PHE A 220 -20.56 -8.42 9.58
C PHE A 220 -21.99 -8.97 9.64
N GLU A 221 -22.89 -8.50 8.77
CA GLU A 221 -24.15 -9.16 8.43
C GLU A 221 -23.92 -10.34 7.45
#